data_AF-A0A2I0PG29-F1
#
_entry.id   AF-A0A2I0PG29-F1
#
_cell.length_a   1.000
_cell.length_b   1.000
_cell.length_c   1.000
_cell.angle_alpha   90.00
_cell.angle_beta   90.00
_cell.angle_gamma   90.00
#
_symmetry.space_group_name_H-M   'P 1'
#
loop_
_entity.id
_entity.type
_entity.pdbx_description
1 polymer ?
#
loop_
_entity_poly.entity_id
_entity_poly.type
_entity_poly.pdbx_seq_one_letter_code
_entity_poly.pdbx_strand_id
1 'polypeptide(L)' 'MFYCPKCKSQEIFPEVGGYVGSIYVCKDCGYRGSFVLEVDSPEGIKNVEKEERMHKRPVRSHTKEG' A
#
# COMPACT_ATOMS: atom_id res chain seq x y z
N MET A 1 -2.39 3.32 -11.52
CA MET A 1 -0.98 3.50 -11.08
C MET A 1 -0.82 2.93 -9.68
N PHE A 2 0.29 2.24 -9.38
CA PHE A 2 0.52 1.66 -8.06
C PHE A 2 1.34 2.57 -7.15
N TYR A 3 0.96 2.59 -5.88
CA TYR A 3 1.64 3.36 -4.84
C TYR A 3 1.86 2.50 -3.60
N CYS A 4 2.94 2.81 -2.91
CA CYS A 4 3.30 2.17 -1.65
C CYS A 4 2.24 2.47 -0.57
N PRO A 5 1.64 1.46 0.07
CA PRO A 5 0.65 1.69 1.11
C PRO A 5 1.26 2.33 2.37
N LYS A 6 2.57 2.17 2.58
CA LYS A 6 3.29 2.66 3.76
C LYS A 6 3.74 4.11 3.64
N CYS A 7 4.37 4.48 2.51
CA CYS A 7 4.94 5.82 2.32
C CYS A 7 4.31 6.63 1.17
N LYS A 8 3.34 6.05 0.45
CA LYS A 8 2.69 6.67 -0.72
C LYS A 8 3.66 7.07 -1.85
N SER A 9 4.83 6.44 -1.93
CA SER A 9 5.74 6.57 -3.09
C SER A 9 5.23 5.79 -4.30
N GLN A 10 5.56 6.27 -5.51
CA GLN A 10 5.38 5.57 -6.78
C GLN A 10 6.49 4.56 -7.07
N GLU A 11 7.58 4.55 -6.31
CA GLU A 11 8.71 3.63 -6.46
C GLU A 11 8.38 2.23 -5.93
N ILE A 12 7.27 1.65 -6.41
CA ILE A 12 6.77 0.33 -6.06
C ILE A 12 6.72 -0.58 -7.30
N PHE A 13 7.35 -1.74 -7.20
CA PHE A 13 7.59 -2.63 -8.33
C PHE A 13 7.29 -4.09 -7.96
N PRO A 14 6.74 -4.91 -8.87
CA PRO A 14 6.60 -6.34 -8.65
C PRO A 14 7.99 -7.01 -8.63
N GLU A 15 8.30 -7.73 -7.56
CA GLU A 15 9.54 -8.52 -7.40
C GLU A 15 9.34 -9.98 -7.85
N VAL A 16 8.19 -10.56 -7.55
CA VAL A 16 7.85 -11.96 -7.89
C VAL A 16 6.40 -11.99 -8.38
N GLY A 17 6.10 -12.76 -9.43
CA GLY A 17 4.75 -12.92 -9.98
C GLY A 17 4.54 -14.32 -10.56
N GLY A 18 3.29 -14.75 -10.67
CA GLY A 18 2.91 -16.09 -11.15
C GLY A 18 1.58 -16.56 -10.57
N TYR A 19 1.37 -17.88 -10.49
CA TYR A 19 0.12 -18.48 -10.00
C TYR A 19 -0.30 -18.08 -8.58
N VAL A 20 0.65 -17.64 -7.75
CA VAL A 20 0.43 -17.26 -6.33
C VAL A 20 0.19 -15.75 -6.12
N GLY A 21 0.11 -14.97 -7.21
CA GLY A 21 -0.03 -13.51 -7.16
C GLY A 21 1.31 -12.77 -7.12
N SER A 22 1.24 -11.44 -7.06
CA SER A 22 2.42 -10.57 -7.13
C SER A 22 2.88 -10.11 -5.74
N ILE A 23 4.19 -10.14 -5.50
CA ILE A 23 4.82 -9.47 -4.36
C ILE A 23 5.43 -8.17 -4.86
N TYR A 24 5.07 -7.06 -4.23
CA TYR A 24 5.55 -5.73 -4.55
C TYR A 24 6.59 -5.26 -3.54
N VAL A 25 7.60 -4.54 -4.03
CA VAL A 25 8.67 -3.93 -3.23
C VAL A 25 8.74 -2.43 -3.49
N CYS A 26 8.79 -1.64 -2.42
CA CYS A 26 9.01 -0.19 -2.49
C CYS A 26 10.48 0.16 -2.23
N LYS A 27 11.13 0.86 -3.17
CA LYS A 27 12.55 1.24 -3.05
C LYS A 27 12.80 2.32 -1.99
N ASP A 28 11.82 3.18 -1.73
CA ASP A 28 12.01 4.31 -0.82
C ASP A 28 11.89 3.95 0.66
N CYS A 29 11.01 3.00 1.01
CA CYS A 29 10.74 2.66 2.43
C CYS A 29 10.89 1.17 2.77
N GLY A 30 11.26 0.35 1.80
CA GLY A 30 11.46 -1.09 1.98
C GLY A 30 10.17 -1.89 2.21
N TYR A 31 8.98 -1.34 1.93
CA TYR A 31 7.74 -2.12 1.96
C TYR A 31 7.88 -3.34 1.04
N ARG A 32 7.50 -4.53 1.54
CA ARG A 32 7.44 -5.78 0.78
C ARG A 32 6.16 -6.53 1.11
N GLY A 33 5.31 -6.78 0.12
CA GLY A 33 4.04 -7.48 0.34
C GLY A 33 3.15 -7.49 -0.91
N SER A 34 2.02 -8.18 -0.83
CA SER A 34 1.07 -8.30 -1.93
C SER A 34 0.04 -7.17 -2.03
N PHE A 35 0.03 -6.25 -1.06
CA PHE A 35 -0.94 -5.16 -1.00
C PHE A 35 -0.36 -3.86 -1.56
N VAL A 36 -1.07 -3.23 -2.49
CA VAL A 36 -0.69 -1.95 -3.10
C VAL A 36 -1.90 -1.04 -3.21
N LEU A 37 -1.65 0.27 -3.27
CA LEU A 37 -2.71 1.23 -3.57
C LEU A 37 -2.76 1.40 -5.09
N GLU A 38 -3.91 1.10 -5.68
CA GLU A 38 -4.19 1.39 -7.08
C GLU A 38 -5.00 2.68 -7.16
N VAL A 39 -4.49 3.65 -7.91
CA VAL A 39 -5.17 4.93 -8.17
C VAL A 39 -5.22 5.21 -9.67
N ASP A 40 -6.35 5.74 -10.12
CA ASP A 40 -6.56 6.08 -11.52
C ASP A 40 -5.80 7.35 -11.95
N SER A 41 -5.48 8.23 -10.99
CA SER A 41 -4.74 9.46 -11.24
C SER A 41 -3.84 9.87 -10.06
N PRO A 42 -2.82 10.73 -10.28
CA PRO A 42 -1.98 11.27 -9.20
C PRO A 42 -2.76 12.03 -8.12
N GLU A 43 -3.88 12.67 -8.49
CA GLU A 43 -4.79 13.35 -7.57
C GLU A 43 -5.49 12.36 -6.63
N GLY A 44 -5.66 11.11 -7.08
CA GLY A 44 -6.23 10.03 -6.27
C GLY A 44 -5.51 9.82 -4.94
N ILE A 45 -4.19 10.01 -4.88
CA ILE A 45 -3.44 9.88 -3.63
C ILE A 45 -3.81 10.95 -2.62
N LYS A 46 -4.01 12.20 -3.06
CA LYS A 46 -4.44 13.29 -2.17
C LYS A 46 -5.82 12.99 -1.56
N ASN A 47 -6.69 12.35 -2.34
CA ASN A 47 -8.00 11.92 -1.86
C ASN A 47 -7.88 10.80 -0.82
N VAL A 48 -7.00 9.81 -1.03
CA VAL A 48 -6.69 8.76 -0.04
C VAL A 48 -6.20 9.37 1.27
N GLU A 49 -5.26 10.32 1.23
CA GLU A 49 -4.77 10.99 2.43
C GLU A 49 -5.84 11.79 3.17
N LYS A 50 -6.74 12.43 2.42
CA LYS A 50 -7.85 13.19 2.98
C LYS A 50 -8.86 12.27 3.67
N GLU A 51 -9.24 11.18 3.01
CA GLU A 51 -10.12 10.15 3.58
C GLU A 51 -9.51 9.50 4.83
N GLU A 52 -8.22 9.12 4.81
CA GLU A 52 -7.52 8.56 5.97
C GLU A 52 -7.55 9.51 7.18
N ARG A 53 -7.45 10.83 6.96
CA ARG A 53 -7.57 11.83 8.03
C ARG A 53 -8.99 11.92 8.60
N MET A 54 -10.01 11.83 7.75
CA MET A 54 -11.41 11.91 8.17
C MET A 54 -11.87 10.62 8.87
N HIS A 55 -11.36 9.47 8.45
CA HIS A 55 -11.80 8.14 8.88
C HIS A 55 -10.86 7.45 9.87
N LYS A 56 -10.05 8.16 10.66
CA LYS A 56 -9.23 7.56 11.74
C LYS A 56 -10.10 6.87 12.81
N ARG A 57 -10.58 5.66 12.51
CA ARG A 57 -10.97 4.66 13.51
C ARG A 57 -9.69 3.93 13.90
N PRO A 58 -9.42 3.69 15.19
CA PRO A 58 -8.24 2.94 15.60
C PRO A 58 -8.28 1.55 14.97
N VAL A 59 -7.26 1.23 14.16
CA VAL A 59 -7.06 -0.13 13.64
C VAL A 59 -6.73 -1.02 14.83
N ARG A 60 -7.67 -1.87 15.26
CA ARG A 60 -7.38 -2.94 16.22
C ARG A 60 -6.53 -3.98 15.49
N SER A 61 -5.23 -3.98 15.74
CA SER A 61 -4.34 -5.05 15.29
C SER A 61 -4.70 -6.34 16.04
N HIS A 62 -5.34 -7.28 15.34
CA HIS A 62 -5.46 -8.65 15.82
C HIS A 62 -4.23 -9.43 15.39
N THR A 63 -3.11 -9.27 16.09
CA THR A 63 -2.08 -10.30 16.10
C THR A 63 -2.46 -11.26 17.23
N LYS A 64 -3.03 -12.42 16.90
CA LYS A 64 -3.03 -13.54 17.83
C LYS A 64 -1.71 -14.26 17.65
N GLU A 65 -0.75 -13.99 18.51
CA GLU A 65 0.29 -14.95 18.86
C GLU A 65 -0.35 -15.96 19.82
N GLY A 66 -0.25 -17.25 19.51
CA GLY A 66 -0.81 -18.35 20.30
C GLY A 66 -0.74 -19.66 19.56
#